data_AF-A0A6P7I4B0-F1
#
_entry.id   AF-A0A6P7I4B0-F1
#
_cell.length_a   1.000
_cell.length_b   1.000
_cell.length_c   1.000
_cell.angle_alpha   90.00
_cell.angle_beta   90.00
_cell.angle_gamma   90.00
#
_symmetry.space_group_name_H-M   'P 1'
#
loop_
_entity.id
_entity.type
_entity.pdbx_description
1 polymer ?
#
loop_
_entity_poly.entity_id
_entity_poly.type
_entity_poly.pdbx_seq_one_letter_code
_entity_poly.pdbx_strand_id
1 'polypeptide(L)'
;MATRRLTDAFLLMRNNAIQNRQILAEQLADDRMALVSGISLDPEAAIGVTKKLPPKWIEGVDEIQYEITRIRQKMKDLALLHDKHMNRPTLDDSSEEEHAIEITTQEITQMFHRCQRAVTGLQSRCGHCTEQEERLLRNVVASLAQSLQDLSTNFRHTQSGYLKRMKNREERSKHFFDSGPLMEEDEDLAIYDKGFTDDQLMLVEQNTVLVEEREREIRQIVQSISDLNEVFRDLAGMVVEQGTVLDRIDFNVEQACVKTDDGLKQLQKAEQYQKKNRKMLIILILFVIVIVLIIILFGTKF
;
A
#
# COMPACT_ATOMS: atom_id res chain seq x y z
N MET A 1 -13.76 -7.63 -24.80
CA MET A 1 -14.98 -6.92 -24.34
C MET A 1 -14.85 -5.46 -24.73
N ALA A 2 -15.79 -4.91 -25.49
CA ALA A 2 -15.82 -3.49 -25.80
C ALA A 2 -16.44 -2.71 -24.63
N THR A 3 -15.76 -1.69 -24.13
CA THR A 3 -16.26 -0.84 -23.04
C THR A 3 -16.88 0.44 -23.63
N ARG A 4 -18.09 0.80 -23.16
CA ARG A 4 -18.78 2.04 -23.59
C ARG A 4 -18.78 3.04 -22.44
N ARG A 5 -18.24 4.24 -22.67
CA ARG A 5 -18.35 5.34 -21.71
C ARG A 5 -19.74 5.96 -21.80
N LEU A 6 -20.43 6.02 -20.67
CA LEU A 6 -21.76 6.66 -20.51
C LEU A 6 -21.68 7.98 -19.74
N THR A 7 -20.47 8.43 -19.42
CA THR A 7 -20.23 9.61 -18.58
C THR A 7 -20.89 10.86 -19.16
N ASP A 8 -20.79 11.07 -20.47
CA ASP A 8 -21.34 12.27 -21.11
C ASP A 8 -22.88 12.26 -21.12
N ALA A 9 -23.48 11.09 -21.37
CA ALA A 9 -24.92 10.91 -21.28
C ALA A 9 -25.43 11.15 -19.85
N PHE A 10 -24.70 10.65 -18.85
CA PHE A 10 -24.98 10.87 -17.45
C PHE A 10 -24.88 12.37 -17.07
N LEU A 11 -23.82 13.06 -17.48
CA LEU A 11 -23.63 14.48 -17.19
C LEU A 11 -24.73 15.33 -17.82
N LEU A 12 -25.13 15.01 -19.05
CA LEU A 12 -26.21 15.70 -19.74
C LEU A 12 -27.55 15.49 -19.02
N MET A 13 -27.89 14.25 -18.66
CA MET A 13 -29.11 13.95 -17.89
C MET A 13 -29.10 14.64 -16.52
N ARG A 14 -27.96 14.65 -15.82
CA ARG A 14 -27.80 15.32 -14.53
C ARG A 14 -28.03 16.82 -14.65
N ASN A 15 -27.35 17.48 -15.60
CA ASN A 15 -27.47 18.93 -15.79
C ASN A 15 -28.91 19.32 -16.20
N ASN A 16 -29.55 18.51 -17.06
CA ASN A 16 -30.92 18.73 -17.49
C ASN A 16 -31.93 18.54 -16.32
N ALA A 17 -31.70 17.55 -15.45
CA ALA A 17 -32.50 17.36 -14.25
C ALA A 17 -32.37 18.53 -13.25
N ILE A 18 -31.16 19.08 -13.07
CA ILE A 18 -30.91 20.26 -12.23
C ILE A 18 -31.64 21.48 -12.79
N GLN A 19 -31.52 21.74 -14.09
CA GLN A 19 -32.22 22.84 -14.76
C GLN A 19 -33.74 22.72 -14.63
N ASN A 20 -34.32 21.54 -14.89
CA ASN A 20 -35.76 21.32 -14.72
C ASN A 20 -36.22 21.55 -13.28
N ARG A 21 -35.38 21.21 -12.29
CA ARG A 21 -35.68 21.45 -10.87
C ARG A 21 -35.65 22.94 -10.51
N GLN A 22 -34.69 23.68 -11.07
CA GLN A 22 -34.59 25.13 -10.89
C GLN A 22 -35.76 25.86 -11.54
N ILE A 23 -36.17 25.46 -12.76
CA ILE A 23 -37.34 26.02 -13.45
C ILE A 23 -38.63 25.79 -12.64
N LEU A 24 -38.81 24.57 -12.11
CA LEU A 24 -39.94 24.27 -11.22
C LEU A 24 -39.90 25.06 -9.91
N ALA A 25 -38.71 25.31 -9.37
CA ALA A 25 -38.52 26.11 -8.17
C ALA A 25 -38.78 27.60 -8.42
N GLU A 26 -38.37 28.16 -9.56
CA GLU A 26 -38.71 29.52 -9.98
C GLU A 26 -40.22 29.71 -10.17
N GLN A 27 -40.90 28.74 -10.80
CA GLN A 27 -42.36 28.77 -10.96
C GLN A 27 -43.12 28.69 -9.62
N LEU A 28 -42.56 27.99 -8.62
CA LEU A 28 -43.13 27.93 -7.27
C LEU A 28 -42.72 29.13 -6.39
N ALA A 29 -41.60 29.78 -6.72
CA ALA A 29 -41.07 30.93 -6.00
C ALA A 29 -41.91 32.19 -6.22
N ASP A 30 -42.46 32.39 -7.43
CA ASP A 30 -43.26 33.58 -7.77
C ASP A 30 -44.52 33.71 -6.89
N ASP A 31 -45.15 32.58 -6.53
CA ASP A 31 -46.37 32.55 -5.72
C ASP A 31 -46.14 32.56 -4.18
N ARG A 32 -44.89 32.37 -3.71
CA ARG A 32 -44.60 32.22 -2.26
C ARG A 32 -43.42 33.02 -1.71
N MET A 33 -42.51 33.57 -2.53
CA MET A 33 -41.26 34.18 -2.04
C MET A 33 -41.34 35.65 -1.61
N ALA A 34 -42.52 36.28 -1.59
CA ALA A 34 -42.64 37.62 -1.00
C ALA A 34 -42.49 37.65 0.54
N LEU A 35 -42.55 36.49 1.23
CA LEU A 35 -42.63 36.47 2.71
C LEU A 35 -41.61 35.57 3.44
N VAL A 36 -40.74 34.84 2.73
CA VAL A 36 -39.73 33.95 3.37
C VAL A 36 -38.40 34.01 2.61
N SER A 37 -37.82 35.20 2.49
CA SER A 37 -36.49 35.42 1.92
C SER A 37 -35.36 35.09 2.92
N GLY A 38 -35.36 33.89 3.49
CA GLY A 38 -34.39 33.52 4.54
C GLY A 38 -33.96 32.06 4.58
N ILE A 39 -34.63 31.17 3.84
CA ILE A 39 -34.25 29.76 3.79
C ILE A 39 -33.89 29.45 2.34
N SER A 40 -32.59 29.33 2.07
CA SER A 40 -32.10 28.79 0.81
C SER A 40 -32.78 27.44 0.57
N LEU A 41 -33.58 27.36 -0.50
CA LEU A 41 -34.28 26.16 -0.96
C LEU A 41 -33.35 25.19 -1.69
N ASP A 42 -32.05 25.49 -1.76
CA ASP A 42 -31.08 24.64 -2.42
C ASP A 42 -30.77 23.41 -1.56
N PRO A 43 -31.27 22.20 -1.89
CA PRO A 43 -30.95 21.00 -1.13
C PRO A 43 -29.48 20.62 -1.33
N GLU A 44 -28.79 21.17 -2.34
CA GLU A 44 -27.37 20.95 -2.58
C GLU A 44 -26.49 21.85 -1.71
N ALA A 45 -27.01 22.98 -1.20
CA ALA A 45 -26.38 23.70 -0.09
C ALA A 45 -26.50 22.91 1.24
N ALA A 46 -27.54 22.07 1.38
CA ALA A 46 -27.70 21.16 2.52
C ALA A 46 -26.96 19.82 2.34
N ILE A 47 -26.77 19.36 1.09
CA ILE A 47 -25.71 18.41 0.72
C ILE A 47 -24.42 19.22 0.59
N GLY A 48 -24.06 19.91 1.68
CA GLY A 48 -22.67 20.08 1.95
C GLY A 48 -22.08 18.69 1.83
N VAL A 49 -21.32 18.44 0.76
CA VAL A 49 -20.15 17.58 0.86
C VAL A 49 -19.40 18.21 2.01
N THR A 50 -19.73 17.78 3.23
CA THR A 50 -18.93 18.05 4.40
C THR A 50 -17.58 17.60 3.91
N LYS A 51 -16.66 18.53 3.67
CA LYS A 51 -15.27 18.21 3.40
C LYS A 51 -14.79 17.53 4.67
N LYS A 52 -15.16 16.26 4.85
CA LYS A 52 -14.64 15.38 5.87
C LYS A 52 -13.18 15.34 5.50
N LEU A 53 -12.37 15.96 6.35
CA LEU A 53 -10.94 15.90 6.17
C LEU A 53 -10.56 14.43 6.05
N PRO A 54 -9.64 14.09 5.15
CA PRO A 54 -9.15 12.72 5.03
C PRO A 54 -8.78 12.21 6.42
N PRO A 55 -9.16 10.96 6.77
CA PRO A 55 -8.77 10.37 8.03
C PRO A 55 -7.28 10.55 8.31
N LYS A 56 -6.93 10.88 9.56
CA LYS A 56 -5.53 11.17 9.96
C LYS A 56 -4.54 10.03 9.69
N TRP A 57 -5.02 8.80 9.58
CA TRP A 57 -4.18 7.66 9.23
C TRP A 57 -3.72 7.67 7.77
N ILE A 58 -4.37 8.43 6.87
CA ILE A 58 -3.98 8.55 5.47
C ILE A 58 -2.59 9.18 5.33
N GLU A 59 -2.27 10.19 6.14
CA GLU A 59 -0.92 10.80 6.14
C GLU A 59 0.16 9.76 6.49
N GLY A 60 -0.14 8.85 7.42
CA GLY A 60 0.75 7.73 7.76
C GLY A 60 0.89 6.71 6.63
N VAL A 61 -0.16 6.50 5.83
CA VAL A 61 -0.10 5.63 4.65
C VAL A 61 0.81 6.24 3.59
N ASP A 62 0.66 7.53 3.32
CA ASP A 62 1.49 8.24 2.34
C ASP A 62 2.98 8.22 2.75
N GLU A 63 3.27 8.42 4.04
CA GLU A 63 4.61 8.29 4.61
C GLU A 63 5.20 6.89 4.39
N ILE A 64 4.42 5.83 4.66
CA ILE A 64 4.86 4.44 4.45
C ILE A 64 5.09 4.15 2.96
N GLN A 65 4.19 4.60 2.07
CA GLN A 65 4.34 4.41 0.63
C GLN A 65 5.58 5.13 0.07
N TYR A 66 5.89 6.30 0.61
CA TYR A 66 7.12 7.01 0.29
C TYR A 66 8.36 6.20 0.72
N GLU A 67 8.39 5.69 1.95
CA GLU A 67 9.50 4.85 2.44
C GLU A 67 9.66 3.55 1.62
N ILE A 68 8.56 2.89 1.26
CA ILE A 68 8.56 1.72 0.35
C ILE A 68 9.22 2.06 -1.00
N THR A 69 8.88 3.23 -1.56
CA THR A 69 9.45 3.69 -2.84
C THR A 69 10.94 3.98 -2.71
N ARG A 70 11.35 4.56 -1.59
CA ARG A 70 12.75 4.85 -1.27
C ARG A 70 13.58 3.58 -1.06
N ILE A 71 13.04 2.58 -0.36
CA ILE A 71 13.64 1.23 -0.24
C ILE A 71 13.86 0.65 -1.64
N ARG A 72 12.83 0.68 -2.49
CA ARG A 72 12.92 0.16 -3.86
C ARG A 72 14.02 0.85 -4.67
N GLN A 73 14.17 2.17 -4.52
CA GLN A 73 15.23 2.90 -5.21
C GLN A 73 16.62 2.49 -4.69
N LYS A 74 16.82 2.47 -3.37
CA LYS A 74 18.09 2.03 -2.77
C LYS A 74 18.47 0.59 -3.14
N MET A 75 17.50 -0.31 -3.26
CA MET A 75 17.74 -1.67 -3.75
C MET A 75 18.25 -1.70 -5.20
N LYS A 76 17.77 -0.80 -6.07
CA LYS A 76 18.30 -0.67 -7.43
C LYS A 76 19.71 -0.13 -7.43
N ASP A 77 19.98 0.89 -6.62
CA ASP A 77 21.32 1.47 -6.48
C ASP A 77 22.31 0.42 -5.96
N LEU A 78 21.89 -0.40 -4.99
CA LEU A 78 22.66 -1.54 -4.49
C LEU A 78 22.93 -2.59 -5.56
N ALA A 79 21.94 -2.90 -6.41
CA ALA A 79 22.15 -3.84 -7.52
C ALA A 79 23.20 -3.31 -8.52
N LEU A 80 23.21 -2.00 -8.79
CA LEU A 80 24.25 -1.38 -9.61
C LEU A 80 25.62 -1.45 -8.95
N LEU A 81 25.71 -1.24 -7.63
CA LEU A 81 26.95 -1.42 -6.88
C LEU A 81 27.45 -2.88 -6.93
N HIS A 82 26.55 -3.85 -6.75
CA HIS A 82 26.88 -5.27 -6.89
C HIS A 82 27.43 -5.60 -8.28
N ASP A 83 26.80 -5.10 -9.34
CA ASP A 83 27.26 -5.37 -10.71
C ASP A 83 28.57 -4.63 -11.03
N LYS A 84 28.75 -3.41 -10.53
CA LYS A 84 30.02 -2.67 -10.63
C LYS A 84 31.16 -3.43 -9.94
N HIS A 85 30.92 -3.91 -8.72
CA HIS A 85 31.89 -4.70 -7.95
C HIS A 85 32.25 -6.03 -8.63
N MET A 86 31.26 -6.72 -9.20
CA MET A 86 31.48 -7.98 -9.90
C MET A 86 32.25 -7.83 -11.22
N ASN A 87 32.11 -6.70 -11.90
CA ASN A 87 32.75 -6.45 -13.20
C ASN A 87 34.13 -5.77 -13.09
N ARG A 88 34.62 -5.51 -11.88
CA ARG A 88 35.91 -4.84 -11.70
C ARG A 88 37.09 -5.72 -12.15
N PRO A 89 38.09 -5.17 -12.86
CA PRO A 89 39.37 -5.83 -13.10
C PRO A 89 40.07 -6.17 -11.78
N THR A 90 40.75 -7.32 -11.71
CA THR A 90 41.38 -7.87 -10.49
C THR A 90 42.51 -7.03 -9.90
N LEU A 91 42.92 -5.92 -10.54
CA LEU A 91 44.03 -5.06 -10.12
C LEU A 91 43.59 -3.78 -9.39
N ASP A 92 42.27 -3.59 -9.24
CA ASP A 92 41.69 -2.43 -8.55
C ASP A 92 41.13 -2.88 -7.19
N ASP A 93 41.98 -2.84 -6.17
CA ASP A 93 41.69 -3.17 -4.76
C ASP A 93 41.10 -1.96 -4.00
N SER A 94 40.18 -1.23 -4.63
CA SER A 94 39.44 -0.20 -3.91
C SER A 94 38.43 -0.85 -2.95
N SER A 95 38.69 -0.74 -1.65
CA SER A 95 37.78 -1.11 -0.55
C SER A 95 36.50 -0.23 -0.52
N GLU A 96 36.47 0.86 -1.30
CA GLU A 96 35.37 1.83 -1.32
C GLU A 96 34.05 1.22 -1.78
N GLU A 97 34.04 0.36 -2.81
CA GLU A 97 32.81 -0.27 -3.30
C GLU A 97 32.24 -1.28 -2.30
N GLU A 98 33.09 -2.05 -1.61
CA GLU A 98 32.65 -2.99 -0.57
C GLU A 98 32.03 -2.26 0.60
N HIS A 99 32.71 -1.22 1.06
CA HIS A 99 32.20 -0.40 2.14
C HIS A 99 30.87 0.28 1.76
N ALA A 100 30.74 0.76 0.51
CA ALA A 100 29.50 1.31 0.00
C ALA A 100 28.36 0.26 -0.05
N ILE A 101 28.66 -0.98 -0.42
CA ILE A 101 27.71 -2.10 -0.41
C ILE A 101 27.27 -2.42 1.02
N GLU A 102 28.20 -2.46 1.98
CA GLU A 102 27.92 -2.70 3.39
C GLU A 102 26.99 -1.61 3.96
N ILE A 103 27.37 -0.33 3.80
CA ILE A 103 26.57 0.81 4.26
C ILE A 103 25.17 0.77 3.64
N THR A 104 25.08 0.59 2.33
CA THR A 104 23.79 0.58 1.63
C THR A 104 22.92 -0.60 2.08
N THR A 105 23.52 -1.77 2.34
CA THR A 105 22.83 -2.96 2.86
C THR A 105 22.28 -2.71 4.28
N GLN A 106 23.07 -2.11 5.16
CA GLN A 106 22.64 -1.74 6.51
C GLN A 106 21.53 -0.68 6.47
N GLU A 107 21.66 0.35 5.63
CA GLU A 107 20.64 1.38 5.43
C GLU A 107 19.31 0.77 4.99
N ILE A 108 19.32 -0.12 4.00
CA ILE A 108 18.12 -0.82 3.51
C ILE A 108 17.48 -1.63 4.63
N THR A 109 18.27 -2.37 5.41
CA THR A 109 17.78 -3.17 6.54
C THR A 109 17.11 -2.29 7.60
N GLN A 110 17.73 -1.15 7.94
CA GLN A 110 17.13 -0.18 8.86
C GLN A 110 15.85 0.46 8.31
N MET A 111 15.78 0.73 7.00
CA MET A 111 14.54 1.21 6.36
C MET A 111 13.43 0.16 6.43
N PHE A 112 13.73 -1.13 6.22
CA PHE A 112 12.74 -2.20 6.39
C PHE A 112 12.17 -2.23 7.81
N HIS A 113 13.00 -2.16 8.85
CA HIS A 113 12.52 -2.11 10.24
C HIS A 113 11.69 -0.85 10.54
N ARG A 114 12.11 0.32 10.04
CA ARG A 114 11.33 1.56 10.20
C ARG A 114 9.97 1.47 9.53
N CYS A 115 9.93 0.97 8.30
CA CYS A 115 8.71 0.77 7.54
C CYS A 115 7.79 -0.26 8.23
N GLN A 116 8.34 -1.37 8.71
CA GLN A 116 7.59 -2.39 9.45
C GLN A 116 6.94 -1.83 10.73
N ARG A 117 7.69 -1.06 11.54
CA ARG A 117 7.14 -0.38 12.73
C ARG A 117 6.07 0.66 12.37
N ALA A 118 6.23 1.37 11.26
CA ALA A 118 5.23 2.32 10.79
C ALA A 118 3.93 1.61 10.36
N VAL A 119 4.04 0.47 9.66
CA VAL A 119 2.89 -0.36 9.26
C VAL A 119 2.14 -0.93 10.46
N THR A 120 2.86 -1.49 11.46
CA THR A 120 2.22 -2.02 12.68
C THR A 120 1.65 -0.91 13.56
N GLY A 121 2.34 0.23 13.64
CA GLY A 121 1.88 1.43 14.36
C GLY A 121 0.72 2.16 13.68
N LEU A 122 0.39 1.85 12.42
CA LEU A 122 -0.71 2.52 11.72
C LEU A 122 -2.08 2.14 12.32
N GLN A 123 -2.22 0.90 12.79
CA GLN A 123 -3.46 0.43 13.43
C GLN A 123 -3.74 1.17 14.75
N SER A 124 -2.70 1.45 15.55
CA SER A 124 -2.84 2.16 16.83
C SER A 124 -3.08 3.67 16.69
N ARG A 125 -2.82 4.25 15.51
CA ARG A 125 -3.15 5.64 15.19
C ARG A 125 -4.65 5.88 14.95
N CYS A 126 -5.47 4.82 14.86
CA CYS A 126 -6.93 4.90 14.75
C CYS A 126 -7.57 5.02 16.14
N GLY A 127 -7.66 6.24 16.69
CA GLY A 127 -8.24 6.45 18.03
C GLY A 127 -9.78 6.41 18.09
N HIS A 128 -10.46 6.99 17.10
CA HIS A 128 -11.92 6.97 16.93
C HIS A 128 -12.20 6.82 15.44
N CYS A 129 -12.36 5.57 15.00
CA CYS A 129 -12.62 5.26 13.61
C CYS A 129 -14.01 4.63 13.51
N THR A 130 -14.75 5.03 12.48
CA THR A 130 -15.99 4.32 12.13
C THR A 130 -15.68 2.87 11.77
N GLU A 131 -16.63 1.97 11.95
CA GLU A 131 -16.46 0.55 11.58
C GLU A 131 -16.02 0.38 10.11
N GLN A 132 -16.46 1.30 9.24
CA GLN A 132 -16.05 1.33 7.82
C GLN A 132 -14.58 1.75 7.66
N GLU A 133 -14.14 2.80 8.36
CA GLU A 133 -12.74 3.24 8.34
C GLU A 133 -11.80 2.19 8.93
N GLU A 134 -12.24 1.47 9.96
CA GLU A 134 -11.44 0.39 10.56
C GLU A 134 -11.25 -0.78 9.58
N ARG A 135 -12.30 -1.16 8.85
CA ARG A 135 -12.22 -2.18 7.77
C ARG A 135 -11.29 -1.72 6.64
N LEU A 136 -11.42 -0.47 6.21
CA LEU A 136 -10.53 0.11 5.20
C LEU A 136 -9.07 0.13 5.68
N LEU A 137 -8.84 0.55 6.92
CA LEU A 137 -7.51 0.60 7.51
C LEU A 137 -6.87 -0.79 7.58
N ARG A 138 -7.62 -1.82 8.01
CA ARG A 138 -7.15 -3.21 7.96
C ARG A 138 -6.68 -3.56 6.56
N ASN A 139 -7.54 -3.35 5.54
CA ASN A 139 -7.22 -3.65 4.14
C ASN A 139 -5.94 -2.93 3.67
N VAL A 140 -5.79 -1.65 4.01
CA VAL A 140 -4.60 -0.87 3.67
C VAL A 140 -3.35 -1.43 4.37
N VAL A 141 -3.43 -1.69 5.68
CA VAL A 141 -2.31 -2.19 6.48
C VAL A 141 -1.74 -3.48 5.89
N ALA A 142 -2.56 -4.46 5.53
CA ALA A 142 -2.02 -5.69 4.97
C ALA A 142 -1.73 -5.63 3.45
N SER A 143 -2.29 -4.66 2.70
CA SER A 143 -1.74 -4.32 1.38
C SER A 143 -0.31 -3.75 1.48
N LEU A 144 -0.05 -2.89 2.49
CA LEU A 144 1.29 -2.35 2.76
C LEU A 144 2.23 -3.46 3.26
N ALA A 145 1.76 -4.34 4.15
CA ALA A 145 2.53 -5.48 4.63
C ALA A 145 2.92 -6.44 3.49
N GLN A 146 1.99 -6.75 2.59
CA GLN A 146 2.27 -7.54 1.39
C GLN A 146 3.35 -6.87 0.52
N SER A 147 3.21 -5.57 0.27
CA SER A 147 4.18 -4.82 -0.54
C SER A 147 5.58 -4.83 0.08
N LEU A 148 5.66 -4.73 1.41
CA LEU A 148 6.92 -4.79 2.16
C LEU A 148 7.51 -6.21 2.19
N GLN A 149 6.66 -7.24 2.27
CA GLN A 149 7.05 -8.64 2.18
C GLN A 149 7.63 -8.97 0.80
N ASP A 150 6.98 -8.53 -0.28
CA ASP A 150 7.46 -8.70 -1.65
C ASP A 150 8.80 -7.98 -1.87
N LEU A 151 8.98 -6.78 -1.31
CA LEU A 151 10.27 -6.08 -1.33
C LEU A 151 11.36 -6.83 -0.54
N SER A 152 11.04 -7.33 0.66
CA SER A 152 11.98 -8.09 1.49
C SER A 152 12.43 -9.38 0.80
N THR A 153 11.49 -10.12 0.18
CA THR A 153 11.84 -11.32 -0.59
C THR A 153 12.74 -10.98 -1.78
N ASN A 154 12.45 -9.92 -2.54
CA ASN A 154 13.29 -9.47 -3.64
C ASN A 154 14.70 -9.10 -3.17
N PHE A 155 14.81 -8.36 -2.06
CA PHE A 155 16.10 -7.97 -1.49
C PHE A 155 16.94 -9.19 -1.10
N ARG A 156 16.33 -10.16 -0.41
CA ARG A 156 17.02 -11.40 -0.01
C ARG A 156 17.45 -12.25 -1.20
N HIS A 157 16.64 -12.30 -2.26
CA HIS A 157 17.03 -12.99 -3.50
C HIS A 157 18.21 -12.28 -4.18
N THR A 158 18.17 -10.95 -4.27
CA THR A 158 19.26 -10.14 -4.85
C THR A 158 20.57 -10.34 -4.07
N GLN A 159 20.50 -10.29 -2.74
CA GLN A 159 21.65 -10.51 -1.85
C GLN A 159 22.18 -11.94 -1.94
N SER A 160 21.31 -12.95 -1.89
CA SER A 160 21.72 -14.35 -2.04
C SER A 160 22.36 -14.63 -3.40
N GLY A 161 21.82 -14.01 -4.46
CA GLY A 161 22.39 -14.07 -5.81
C GLY A 161 23.78 -13.44 -5.87
N TYR A 162 23.96 -12.26 -5.26
CA TYR A 162 25.25 -11.59 -5.16
C TYR A 162 26.29 -12.43 -4.40
N LEU A 163 25.96 -12.93 -3.21
CA LEU A 163 26.84 -13.78 -2.41
C LEU A 163 27.26 -15.05 -3.15
N LYS A 164 26.33 -15.68 -3.88
CA LYS A 164 26.63 -16.85 -4.72
C LYS A 164 27.61 -16.51 -5.85
N ARG A 165 27.45 -15.35 -6.50
CA ARG A 165 28.39 -14.90 -7.55
C ARG A 165 29.78 -14.61 -6.97
N MET A 166 29.86 -13.98 -5.80
CA MET A 166 31.11 -13.75 -5.08
C MET A 166 31.82 -15.06 -4.76
N LYS A 167 31.13 -16.02 -4.13
CA LYS A 167 31.69 -17.32 -3.77
C LYS A 167 32.20 -18.08 -5.00
N ASN A 168 31.43 -18.09 -6.10
CA ASN A 168 31.86 -18.74 -7.34
C ASN A 168 33.11 -18.08 -7.95
N ARG A 169 33.26 -16.76 -7.83
CA ARG A 169 34.48 -16.04 -8.28
C ARG A 169 35.69 -16.45 -7.44
N GLU A 170 35.52 -16.55 -6.12
CA GLU A 170 36.57 -16.95 -5.18
C GLU A 170 37.01 -18.41 -5.37
N GLU A 171 36.06 -19.34 -5.55
CA GLU A 171 36.37 -20.75 -5.85
C GLU A 171 37.17 -20.87 -7.15
N ARG A 172 36.78 -20.13 -8.19
CA ARG A 172 37.51 -20.11 -9.47
C ARG A 172 38.92 -19.53 -9.35
N SER A 173 39.12 -18.50 -8.52
CA SER A 173 40.46 -17.98 -8.26
C SER A 173 41.29 -18.96 -7.43
N LYS A 174 40.71 -19.61 -6.41
CA LYS A 174 41.41 -20.63 -5.60
C LYS A 174 41.90 -21.79 -6.46
N HIS A 175 41.08 -22.30 -7.39
CA HIS A 175 41.51 -23.35 -8.31
C HIS A 175 42.71 -22.95 -9.18
N PHE A 176 42.85 -21.67 -9.54
CA PHE A 176 44.00 -21.20 -10.32
C PHE A 176 45.29 -21.14 -9.49
N PHE A 177 45.20 -20.79 -8.20
CA PHE A 177 46.34 -20.73 -7.29
C PHE A 177 46.72 -22.10 -6.70
N ASP A 178 45.75 -22.97 -6.47
CA ASP A 178 45.96 -24.35 -5.99
C ASP A 178 46.47 -25.28 -7.11
N SER A 179 46.34 -24.88 -8.39
CA SER A 179 46.82 -25.62 -9.56
C SER A 179 48.10 -25.03 -10.20
N GLY A 180 49.00 -24.44 -9.42
CA GLY A 180 50.29 -23.96 -9.92
C GLY A 180 51.49 -24.67 -9.28
N PRO A 181 52.52 -25.11 -10.05
CA PRO A 181 52.49 -25.71 -11.38
C PRO A 181 52.30 -27.23 -11.30
N LEU A 182 52.00 -27.85 -12.45
CA LEU A 182 52.41 -29.22 -12.76
C LEU A 182 53.92 -29.36 -12.46
N MET A 183 54.29 -29.67 -11.22
CA MET A 183 55.46 -30.49 -10.98
C MET A 183 55.08 -31.85 -11.54
N GLU A 184 55.44 -32.09 -12.81
CA GLU A 184 55.65 -33.46 -13.25
C GLU A 184 56.46 -34.14 -12.14
N GLU A 185 55.92 -35.26 -11.64
CA GLU A 185 56.59 -36.15 -10.71
C GLU A 185 57.85 -36.71 -11.39
N ASP A 186 58.92 -35.91 -11.44
CA ASP A 186 60.28 -36.46 -11.55
C ASP A 186 60.64 -36.94 -10.15
N GLU A 187 60.48 -38.25 -9.97
CA GLU A 187 60.55 -39.02 -8.72
C GLU A 187 61.95 -39.04 -8.04
N ASP A 188 62.89 -38.17 -8.45
CA ASP A 188 64.31 -38.25 -8.08
C ASP A 188 64.96 -36.96 -7.51
N LEU A 189 64.18 -35.97 -7.03
CA LEU A 189 64.73 -34.82 -6.29
C LEU A 189 64.08 -34.62 -4.91
N ALA A 190 64.36 -35.57 -4.01
CA ALA A 190 64.25 -35.29 -2.57
C ALA A 190 65.35 -34.31 -2.14
N ILE A 191 64.98 -33.33 -1.29
CA ILE A 191 65.83 -32.36 -0.57
C ILE A 191 66.01 -31.00 -1.29
N TYR A 192 64.94 -30.20 -1.31
CA TYR A 192 65.07 -28.76 -1.03
C TYR A 192 63.78 -28.27 -0.38
N ASP A 193 63.76 -28.31 0.96
CA ASP A 193 62.82 -27.54 1.78
C ASP A 193 63.16 -26.05 1.61
N LYS A 194 62.76 -25.46 0.48
CA LYS A 194 62.72 -24.02 0.31
C LYS A 194 61.41 -23.57 0.95
N GLY A 195 61.43 -23.40 2.27
CA GLY A 195 60.43 -22.59 2.95
C GLY A 195 60.25 -21.27 2.19
N PHE A 196 59.00 -20.77 2.16
CA PHE A 196 58.65 -19.50 1.51
C PHE A 196 59.74 -18.44 1.79
N THR A 197 60.22 -17.75 0.75
CA THR A 197 61.08 -16.58 0.96
C THR A 197 60.35 -15.56 1.84
N ASP A 198 61.06 -14.75 2.62
CA ASP A 198 60.47 -13.74 3.52
C ASP A 198 59.43 -12.85 2.79
N ASP A 199 59.72 -12.50 1.53
CA ASP A 199 58.80 -11.79 0.63
C ASP A 199 57.55 -12.59 0.26
N GLN A 200 57.65 -13.92 0.09
CA GLN A 200 56.49 -14.79 -0.15
C GLN A 200 55.67 -14.98 1.13
N LEU A 201 56.32 -15.06 2.30
CA LEU A 201 55.63 -15.18 3.58
C LEU A 201 54.80 -13.92 3.88
N MET A 202 55.38 -12.74 3.64
CA MET A 202 54.70 -11.45 3.77
C MET A 202 53.52 -11.32 2.77
N LEU A 203 53.67 -11.82 1.54
CA LEU A 203 52.59 -11.82 0.55
C LEU A 203 51.45 -12.77 0.95
N VAL A 204 51.77 -13.93 1.53
CA VAL A 204 50.76 -14.85 2.08
C VAL A 204 50.04 -14.20 3.25
N GLU A 205 50.76 -13.58 4.20
CA GLU A 205 50.18 -12.88 5.34
C GLU A 205 49.23 -11.75 4.89
N GLN A 206 49.65 -10.92 3.93
CA GLN A 206 48.81 -9.86 3.37
C GLN A 206 47.55 -10.42 2.68
N ASN A 207 47.67 -11.51 1.93
CA ASN A 207 46.52 -12.19 1.34
C ASN A 207 45.57 -12.77 2.39
N THR A 208 46.11 -13.34 3.48
CA THR A 208 45.27 -13.89 4.57
C THR A 208 44.44 -12.81 5.26
N VAL A 209 45.03 -11.64 5.53
CA VAL A 209 44.32 -10.49 6.11
C VAL A 209 43.19 -10.01 5.20
N LEU A 210 43.47 -9.88 3.90
CA LEU A 210 42.44 -9.49 2.92
C LEU A 210 41.30 -10.49 2.86
N VAL A 211 41.58 -11.79 2.89
CA VAL A 211 40.55 -12.84 2.92
C VAL A 211 39.69 -12.76 4.19
N GLU A 212 40.31 -12.51 5.35
CA GLU A 212 39.57 -12.36 6.61
C GLU A 212 38.61 -11.16 6.61
N GLU A 213 39.04 -10.01 6.04
CA GLU A 213 38.20 -8.83 5.88
C GLU A 213 37.00 -9.12 4.97
N ARG A 214 37.21 -9.82 3.85
CA ARG A 214 36.12 -10.26 2.97
C ARG A 214 35.11 -11.15 3.66
N GLU A 215 35.59 -12.12 4.42
CA GLU A 215 34.69 -13.00 5.15
C GLU A 215 33.86 -12.22 6.18
N ARG A 216 34.42 -11.17 6.79
CA ARG A 216 33.70 -10.30 7.72
C ARG A 216 32.55 -9.58 7.02
N GLU A 217 32.79 -9.00 5.86
CA GLU A 217 31.77 -8.31 5.06
C GLU A 217 30.65 -9.27 4.64
N ILE A 218 31.01 -10.46 4.15
CA ILE A 218 30.05 -11.51 3.80
C ILE A 218 29.20 -11.87 5.01
N ARG A 219 29.82 -12.04 6.19
CA ARG A 219 29.09 -12.32 7.44
C ARG A 219 28.10 -11.23 7.78
N GLN A 220 28.44 -9.95 7.58
CA GLN A 220 27.51 -8.83 7.82
C GLN A 220 26.34 -8.81 6.85
N ILE A 221 26.56 -9.11 5.56
CA ILE A 221 25.48 -9.24 4.58
C ILE A 221 24.54 -10.39 4.97
N VAL A 222 25.11 -11.55 5.35
CA VAL A 222 24.34 -12.71 5.82
C VAL A 222 23.54 -12.37 7.09
N GLN A 223 24.13 -11.64 8.03
CA GLN A 223 23.43 -11.16 9.22
C GLN A 223 22.27 -10.25 8.84
N SER A 224 22.47 -9.31 7.92
CA SER A 224 21.40 -8.41 7.43
C SER A 224 20.25 -9.19 6.78
N ILE A 225 20.54 -10.25 6.02
CA ILE A 225 19.52 -11.17 5.48
C ILE A 225 18.78 -11.90 6.60
N SER A 226 19.50 -12.33 7.64
CA SER A 226 18.93 -13.01 8.80
C SER A 226 18.02 -12.09 9.62
N ASP A 227 18.43 -10.85 9.85
CA ASP A 227 17.63 -9.85 10.57
C ASP A 227 16.30 -9.59 9.85
N LEU A 228 16.33 -9.58 8.51
CA LEU A 228 15.10 -9.48 7.70
C LEU A 228 14.17 -10.71 7.79
N ASN A 229 14.63 -11.87 8.29
CA ASN A 229 13.70 -12.98 8.58
C ASN A 229 12.73 -12.65 9.72
N GLU A 230 13.14 -11.83 10.68
CA GLU A 230 12.26 -11.37 11.77
C GLU A 230 11.16 -10.48 11.19
N VAL A 231 11.56 -9.45 10.44
CA VAL A 231 10.63 -8.56 9.70
C VAL A 231 9.69 -9.38 8.81
N PHE A 232 10.22 -10.38 8.09
CA PHE A 232 9.42 -11.24 7.21
C PHE A 232 8.37 -12.04 7.98
N ARG A 233 8.71 -12.62 9.14
CA ARG A 233 7.77 -13.41 9.95
C ARG A 233 6.64 -12.55 10.50
N ASP A 234 6.96 -11.36 11.00
CA ASP A 234 5.96 -10.42 11.52
C ASP A 234 4.98 -9.98 10.43
N LEU A 235 5.49 -9.65 9.25
CA LEU A 235 4.65 -9.23 8.11
C LEU A 235 3.83 -10.40 7.54
N ALA A 236 4.38 -11.62 7.51
CA ALA A 236 3.67 -12.80 7.06
C ALA A 236 2.44 -13.09 7.93
N GLY A 237 2.54 -12.90 9.26
CA GLY A 237 1.39 -13.01 10.16
C GLY A 237 0.27 -12.05 9.77
N MET A 238 0.60 -10.78 9.51
CA MET A 238 -0.36 -9.75 9.12
C MET A 238 -1.06 -10.03 7.78
N VAL A 239 -0.36 -10.67 6.84
CA VAL A 239 -0.90 -11.04 5.52
C VAL A 239 -1.81 -12.26 5.61
N VAL A 240 -1.43 -13.27 6.40
CA VAL A 240 -2.19 -14.52 6.56
C VAL A 240 -3.52 -14.29 7.27
N GLU A 241 -3.57 -13.46 8.31
CA GLU A 241 -4.82 -13.12 9.02
C GLU A 241 -5.87 -12.45 8.13
N GLN A 242 -5.43 -11.83 7.03
CA GLN A 242 -6.32 -11.10 6.14
C GLN A 242 -6.84 -11.98 4.97
N GLY A 243 -6.38 -13.23 4.80
CA GLY A 243 -6.83 -14.17 3.75
C GLY A 243 -6.27 -13.88 2.35
N THR A 244 -6.71 -14.58 1.30
CA THR A 244 -6.25 -14.30 -0.08
C THR A 244 -6.87 -13.02 -0.63
N VAL A 245 -6.16 -12.28 -1.49
CA VAL A 245 -6.65 -11.02 -2.10
C VAL A 245 -8.00 -11.22 -2.81
N LEU A 246 -8.22 -12.40 -3.42
CA LEU A 246 -9.45 -12.74 -4.14
C LEU A 246 -10.65 -12.85 -3.19
N ASP A 247 -10.47 -13.56 -2.06
CA ASP A 247 -11.50 -13.77 -1.04
C ASP A 247 -12.03 -12.44 -0.47
N ARG A 248 -11.15 -11.43 -0.38
CA ARG A 248 -11.51 -10.09 0.10
C ARG A 248 -12.31 -9.27 -0.92
N ILE A 249 -11.99 -9.38 -2.21
CA ILE A 249 -12.72 -8.66 -3.26
C ILE A 249 -14.12 -9.24 -3.34
N ASP A 250 -14.23 -10.57 -3.40
CA ASP A 250 -15.52 -11.25 -3.47
C ASP A 250 -16.38 -10.94 -2.24
N PHE A 251 -15.82 -11.03 -1.03
CA PHE A 251 -16.52 -10.68 0.20
C PHE A 251 -16.99 -9.22 0.25
N ASN A 252 -16.13 -8.27 -0.13
CA ASN A 252 -16.50 -6.84 -0.10
C ASN A 252 -17.51 -6.48 -1.20
N VAL A 253 -17.40 -7.09 -2.38
CA VAL A 253 -18.34 -6.91 -3.50
C VAL A 253 -19.68 -7.54 -3.15
N GLU A 254 -19.69 -8.74 -2.58
CA GLU A 254 -20.91 -9.41 -2.10
C GLU A 254 -21.59 -8.58 -1.02
N GLN A 255 -20.83 -8.09 -0.03
CA GLN A 255 -21.39 -7.25 1.02
C GLN A 255 -21.92 -5.91 0.49
N ALA A 256 -21.25 -5.31 -0.49
CA ALA A 256 -21.74 -4.12 -1.17
C ALA A 256 -23.04 -4.42 -1.92
N CYS A 257 -23.12 -5.55 -2.64
CA CYS A 257 -24.31 -6.01 -3.33
C CYS A 257 -25.49 -6.16 -2.35
N VAL A 258 -25.30 -6.88 -1.25
CA VAL A 258 -26.31 -7.07 -0.19
C VAL A 258 -26.78 -5.73 0.38
N LYS A 259 -25.87 -4.81 0.73
CA LYS A 259 -26.23 -3.48 1.24
C LYS A 259 -27.02 -2.65 0.23
N THR A 260 -26.70 -2.79 -1.06
CA THR A 260 -27.41 -2.04 -2.13
C THR A 260 -28.81 -2.60 -2.33
N ASP A 261 -28.98 -3.93 -2.28
CA ASP A 261 -30.29 -4.59 -2.33
C ASP A 261 -31.18 -4.20 -1.13
N ASP A 262 -30.62 -4.18 0.07
CA ASP A 262 -31.35 -3.72 1.25
C ASP A 262 -31.70 -2.23 1.18
N GLY A 263 -30.79 -1.40 0.65
CA GLY A 263 -31.08 0.01 0.35
C GLY A 263 -32.23 0.18 -0.64
N LEU A 264 -32.29 -0.65 -1.68
CA LEU A 264 -33.38 -0.66 -2.65
C LEU A 264 -34.72 -1.02 -1.97
N LYS A 265 -34.74 -2.04 -1.11
CA LYS A 265 -35.94 -2.40 -0.32
C LYS A 265 -36.42 -1.25 0.56
N GLN A 266 -35.49 -0.54 1.21
CA GLN A 266 -35.83 0.63 2.02
C GLN A 266 -36.41 1.77 1.19
N LEU A 267 -35.85 2.04 0.00
CA LEU A 267 -36.39 3.04 -0.93
C LEU A 267 -37.80 2.67 -1.41
N GLN A 268 -38.04 1.41 -1.76
CA GLN A 268 -39.38 0.93 -2.14
C GLN A 268 -40.38 1.10 -1.00
N LYS A 269 -39.97 0.76 0.24
CA LYS A 269 -40.81 0.95 1.42
C LYS A 269 -41.12 2.43 1.65
N ALA A 270 -40.12 3.31 1.50
CA ALA A 270 -40.30 4.76 1.62
C ALA A 270 -41.26 5.32 0.55
N GLU A 271 -41.15 4.85 -0.70
CA GLU A 271 -42.07 5.22 -1.79
C GLU A 271 -43.52 4.80 -1.46
N GLN A 272 -43.71 3.57 -0.96
CA GLN A 272 -45.03 3.09 -0.54
C GLN A 272 -45.62 3.93 0.60
N TYR A 273 -44.80 4.30 1.59
CA TYR A 273 -45.22 5.21 2.65
C TYR A 273 -45.60 6.59 2.09
N GLN A 274 -44.79 7.15 1.20
CA GLN A 274 -45.07 8.47 0.59
C GLN A 274 -46.38 8.46 -0.22
N LYS A 275 -46.64 7.39 -1.00
CA LYS A 275 -47.90 7.21 -1.74
C LYS A 275 -49.12 7.09 -0.81
N LYS A 276 -49.00 6.34 0.29
CA LYS A 276 -50.08 6.23 1.29
C LYS A 276 -50.34 7.57 1.99
N ASN A 277 -49.29 8.30 2.35
CA ASN A 277 -49.41 9.57 3.06
C ASN A 277 -50.14 10.63 2.22
N ARG A 278 -49.91 10.65 0.89
CA ARG A 278 -50.67 11.53 -0.02
C ARG A 278 -52.18 11.28 0.02
N LYS A 279 -52.61 10.02 0.10
CA LYS A 279 -54.04 9.66 0.21
C LYS A 279 -54.62 10.07 1.57
N MET A 280 -53.86 9.87 2.65
CA MET A 280 -54.26 10.31 4.00
C MET A 280 -54.43 11.84 4.07
N LEU A 281 -53.54 12.60 3.43
CA LEU A 281 -53.61 14.07 3.40
C LEU A 281 -54.89 14.56 2.70
N ILE A 282 -55.29 13.93 1.59
CA ILE A 282 -56.55 14.25 0.89
C ILE A 282 -57.77 13.93 1.79
N ILE A 283 -57.77 12.79 2.48
CA ILE A 283 -58.85 12.40 3.39
C ILE A 283 -58.96 13.40 4.56
N LEU A 284 -57.82 13.86 5.10
CA LEU A 284 -57.79 14.86 6.17
C LEU A 284 -58.35 16.21 5.69
N ILE A 285 -57.99 16.67 4.49
CA ILE A 285 -58.56 17.89 3.90
C ILE A 285 -60.08 17.76 3.73
N LEU A 286 -60.57 16.64 3.21
CA LEU A 286 -61.99 16.40 3.01
C LEU A 286 -62.75 16.42 4.36
N PHE A 287 -62.19 15.79 5.39
CA PHE A 287 -62.74 15.80 6.75
C PHE A 287 -62.86 17.23 7.32
N VAL A 288 -61.83 18.07 7.14
CA VAL A 288 -61.87 19.47 7.58
C VAL A 288 -62.96 20.27 6.83
N ILE A 289 -63.10 20.07 5.52
CA ILE A 289 -64.15 20.73 4.71
C ILE A 289 -65.55 20.35 5.22
N VAL A 290 -65.78 19.08 5.54
CA VAL A 290 -67.09 18.61 6.06
C VAL A 290 -67.41 19.26 7.41
N ILE A 291 -66.43 19.39 8.31
CA ILE A 291 -66.62 20.07 9.60
C ILE A 291 -67.03 21.53 9.38
N VAL A 292 -66.33 22.24 8.48
CA VAL A 292 -66.64 23.65 8.16
C VAL A 292 -68.07 23.79 7.64
N LEU A 293 -68.50 22.89 6.74
CA LEU A 293 -69.87 22.90 6.20
C LEU A 293 -70.93 22.65 7.28
N ILE A 294 -70.68 21.75 8.22
CA ILE A 294 -71.59 21.48 9.35
C ILE A 294 -71.73 22.72 10.24
N ILE A 295 -70.61 23.39 10.56
CA ILE A 295 -70.61 24.62 11.37
C ILE A 295 -71.44 25.71 10.69
N ILE A 296 -71.26 25.91 9.37
CA ILE A 296 -72.03 26.89 8.60
C ILE A 296 -73.52 26.53 8.62
N LEU A 297 -73.88 25.27 8.39
CA LEU A 297 -75.27 24.85 8.32
C LEU A 297 -76.02 25.05 9.65
N PHE A 298 -75.37 24.75 10.79
CA PHE A 298 -75.93 25.04 12.11
C PHE A 298 -75.96 26.54 12.41
N GLY A 299 -74.93 27.29 12.01
CA GLY A 299 -74.88 28.74 12.19
C GLY A 299 -75.90 29.53 11.36
N THR A 300 -76.32 29.00 10.21
CA THR A 300 -77.35 29.63 9.34
C THR A 300 -78.78 29.23 9.68
N LYS A 301 -78.98 28.18 10.48
CA LYS A 301 -80.30 27.70 10.91
C LYS A 301 -80.75 28.28 12.26
N PHE A 302 -79.92 29.09 12.89
CA PHE A 302 -80.26 30.00 13.99
C PHE A 302 -80.24 31.44 13.47
#